data_AF-A0A7S0C114-F1
#
_entry.id   AF-A0A7S0C114-F1
#
_cell.length_a   1.000
_cell.length_b   1.000
_cell.length_c   1.000
_cell.angle_alpha   90.00
_cell.angle_beta   90.00
_cell.angle_gamma   90.00
#
_symmetry.space_group_name_H-M   'P 1'
#
loop_
_entity.id
_entity.type
_entity.pdbx_description
1 polymer ?
#
loop_
_entity_poly.entity_id
_entity_poly.type
_entity_poly.pdbx_seq_one_letter_code
_entity_poly.pdbx_strand_id
1 'polypeptide(L)'
;SSNCRHLTKLAVMEGVADVQHKIHMKCPSNGLHRKSREWRVWATADKLEESTNFYPKITPKVVALLRKWGSNFDGNPEWQSLLDKRSLLHEMEESIVAIHHLFEATEICSDESASGETKKSIIVVDVCGGKGLFSFLLSHLQPPNVDQIILLEKATINWFHI
;
A
#
# COMPACT_ATOMS: atom_id res chain seq x y z
N SER A 1 -24.26 32.34 15.22
CA SER A 1 -23.06 33.16 15.01
C SER A 1 -21.84 32.27 15.17
N SER A 2 -21.51 31.47 14.15
CA SER A 2 -20.46 31.73 13.15
C SER A 2 -19.07 31.31 13.68
N ASN A 3 -18.74 30.02 13.65
CA ASN A 3 -17.94 29.34 12.60
C ASN A 3 -16.58 30.00 12.32
N CYS A 4 -15.52 29.36 12.83
CA CYS A 4 -14.16 29.51 12.31
C CYS A 4 -13.45 28.13 12.40
N ARG A 5 -13.68 27.27 11.40
CA ARG A 5 -12.84 26.10 11.14
C ARG A 5 -11.98 26.44 9.93
N HIS A 6 -10.71 26.64 10.18
CA HIS A 6 -9.70 26.83 9.15
C HIS A 6 -9.52 25.52 8.37
N LEU A 7 -9.45 25.71 7.06
CA LEU A 7 -9.30 24.71 6.03
C LEU A 7 -7.94 24.01 6.10
N THR A 8 -7.96 22.68 6.17
CA THR A 8 -6.91 21.85 5.56
C THR A 8 -7.59 20.95 4.54
N LYS A 9 -7.62 21.40 3.28
CA LYS A 9 -7.95 20.56 2.13
C LYS A 9 -6.80 19.57 1.95
N LEU A 10 -6.94 18.36 2.49
CA LEU A 10 -6.25 17.20 1.91
C LEU A 10 -7.08 16.74 0.72
N ALA A 11 -6.42 16.50 -0.41
CA ALA A 11 -7.03 15.98 -1.62
C ALA A 11 -7.62 14.59 -1.33
N VAL A 12 -8.93 14.56 -1.07
CA VAL A 12 -9.74 13.37 -1.22
C VAL A 12 -9.74 13.06 -2.72
N MET A 13 -9.08 11.97 -3.11
CA MET A 13 -9.23 11.38 -4.44
C MET A 13 -10.63 10.77 -4.56
N GLU A 14 -11.64 11.63 -4.64
CA GLU A 14 -12.96 11.26 -5.12
C GLU A 14 -12.99 11.46 -6.63
N GLY A 15 -13.34 10.39 -7.35
CA GLY A 15 -13.68 10.46 -8.77
C GLY A 15 -12.65 9.82 -9.70
N VAL A 16 -12.53 8.49 -9.66
CA VAL A 16 -12.34 7.74 -10.92
C VAL A 16 -13.71 7.24 -11.33
N ALA A 17 -14.46 8.14 -11.95
CA ALA A 17 -15.60 7.77 -12.77
C ALA A 17 -15.11 6.81 -13.85
N ASP A 18 -15.91 5.78 -14.06
CA ASP A 18 -15.80 4.72 -15.04
C ASP A 18 -15.58 5.29 -16.45
N VAL A 19 -14.31 5.43 -16.83
CA VAL A 19 -13.90 5.66 -18.21
C VAL A 19 -13.30 4.36 -18.70
N GLN A 20 -14.16 3.49 -19.24
CA GLN A 20 -13.75 2.38 -20.09
C GLN A 20 -13.14 2.93 -21.39
N HIS A 21 -11.95 3.51 -21.32
CA HIS A 21 -11.08 3.60 -22.48
C HIS A 21 -10.55 2.20 -22.72
N LYS A 22 -11.14 1.52 -23.72
CA LYS A 22 -10.66 0.28 -24.30
C LYS A 22 -9.29 0.54 -24.95
N ILE A 23 -8.24 0.60 -24.15
CA ILE A 23 -6.86 0.63 -24.63
C ILE A 23 -6.61 -0.76 -25.21
N HIS A 24 -6.67 -0.83 -26.53
CA HIS A 24 -6.22 -2.00 -27.28
C HIS A 24 -4.69 -2.07 -27.14
N MET A 25 -4.21 -2.77 -26.10
CA MET A 25 -2.79 -3.10 -25.94
C MET A 25 -2.40 -4.04 -27.08
N LYS A 26 -1.88 -3.46 -28.17
CA LYS A 26 -1.04 -4.20 -29.12
C LYS A 26 0.30 -4.44 -28.44
N CYS A 27 0.59 -5.70 -28.09
CA CYS A 27 1.95 -6.14 -27.86
C CYS A 27 2.78 -5.85 -29.13
N PRO A 28 3.81 -4.99 -29.08
CA PRO A 28 4.72 -4.86 -30.19
C PRO A 28 5.62 -6.10 -30.23
N SER A 29 5.35 -6.98 -31.18
CA SER A 29 6.26 -8.07 -31.54
C SER A 29 7.43 -7.51 -32.37
N ASN A 30 8.62 -7.98 -32.00
CA ASN A 30 9.87 -7.99 -32.78
C ASN A 30 10.64 -6.67 -32.90
N GLY A 31 11.36 -6.34 -31.83
CA GLY A 31 12.51 -5.43 -31.90
C GLY A 31 13.51 -5.76 -30.78
N LEU A 32 14.66 -6.34 -31.15
CA LEU A 32 15.89 -6.46 -30.36
C LEU A 32 15.70 -6.61 -28.84
N HIS A 33 15.71 -7.87 -28.37
CA HIS A 33 15.73 -8.25 -26.96
C HIS A 33 16.93 -7.63 -26.21
N ARG A 34 16.81 -6.38 -25.77
CA ARG A 34 17.35 -6.02 -24.45
C ARG A 34 16.67 -6.99 -23.49
N LYS A 35 17.46 -7.78 -22.74
CA LYS A 35 16.96 -8.48 -21.55
C LYS A 35 16.34 -7.42 -20.66
N SER A 36 15.02 -7.21 -20.80
CA SER A 36 14.24 -6.40 -19.89
C SER A 36 14.57 -6.94 -18.50
N ARG A 37 15.12 -6.08 -17.63
CA ARG A 37 15.31 -6.49 -16.24
C ARG A 37 13.91 -6.78 -15.73
N GLU A 38 13.68 -8.03 -15.38
CA GLU A 38 12.43 -8.44 -14.76
C GLU A 38 12.16 -7.55 -13.55
N TRP A 39 10.98 -6.93 -13.56
CA TRP A 39 10.60 -5.93 -12.58
C TRP A 39 10.54 -6.59 -11.20
N ARG A 40 11.20 -6.00 -10.20
CA ARG A 40 11.39 -6.67 -8.90
C ARG A 40 10.10 -6.99 -8.17
N VAL A 41 9.00 -6.29 -8.49
CA VAL A 41 7.68 -6.59 -7.92
C VAL A 41 7.22 -8.02 -8.25
N TRP A 42 7.49 -8.52 -9.46
CA TRP A 42 7.16 -9.90 -9.85
C TRP A 42 8.00 -10.90 -9.08
N ALA A 43 9.33 -10.72 -9.11
CA ALA A 43 10.25 -11.56 -8.37
C ALA A 43 10.00 -11.54 -6.85
N THR A 44 9.48 -10.43 -6.30
CA THR A 44 9.08 -10.34 -4.89
C THR A 44 7.81 -11.16 -4.64
N ALA A 45 6.82 -11.08 -5.53
CA ALA A 45 5.61 -11.88 -5.44
C ALA A 45 5.92 -13.39 -5.52
N ASP A 46 6.77 -13.81 -6.46
CA ASP A 46 7.22 -15.22 -6.58
C ASP A 46 7.86 -15.71 -5.26
N LYS A 47 8.80 -14.93 -4.72
CA LYS A 47 9.49 -15.30 -3.48
C LYS A 47 8.58 -15.37 -2.26
N LEU A 48 7.63 -14.43 -2.15
CA LEU A 48 6.66 -14.45 -1.05
C LEU A 48 5.72 -15.66 -1.15
N GLU A 49 5.36 -16.06 -2.37
CA GLU A 49 4.54 -17.25 -2.65
C GLU A 49 5.30 -18.56 -2.35
N GLU A 50 6.60 -18.60 -2.64
CA GLU A 50 7.48 -19.74 -2.35
C GLU A 50 7.85 -19.85 -0.86
N SER A 51 7.97 -18.72 -0.16
CA SER A 51 8.27 -18.72 1.27
C SER A 51 7.15 -19.42 2.05
N THR A 52 7.49 -20.33 2.97
CA THR A 52 6.52 -20.98 3.86
C THR A 52 5.60 -19.91 4.43
N ASN A 53 4.31 -19.99 4.12
CA ASN A 53 3.34 -18.92 4.29
C ASN A 53 3.12 -18.58 5.78
N PHE A 54 4.05 -17.82 6.37
CA PHE A 54 4.11 -17.52 7.82
C PHE A 54 2.82 -16.83 8.29
N TYR A 55 2.15 -16.11 7.39
CA TYR A 55 0.87 -15.43 7.62
C TYR A 55 -0.17 -15.82 6.55
N PRO A 56 -0.80 -17.01 6.66
CA PRO A 56 -1.58 -17.62 5.59
C PRO A 56 -2.80 -16.81 5.13
N LYS A 57 -3.30 -15.89 5.97
CA LYS A 57 -4.40 -14.99 5.63
C LYS A 57 -3.96 -13.74 4.84
N ILE A 58 -2.75 -13.25 5.06
CA ILE A 58 -2.29 -11.94 4.57
C ILE A 58 -1.35 -12.10 3.37
N THR A 59 -0.38 -13.01 3.42
CA THR A 59 0.61 -13.16 2.34
C THR A 59 -0.05 -13.40 0.97
N PRO A 60 -1.07 -14.27 0.80
CA PRO A 60 -1.69 -14.45 -0.51
C PRO A 60 -2.37 -13.18 -1.05
N LYS A 61 -2.94 -12.34 -0.16
CA LYS A 61 -3.53 -11.05 -0.54
C LYS A 61 -2.46 -10.07 -1.01
N VAL A 62 -1.32 -10.03 -0.31
CA VAL A 62 -0.17 -9.19 -0.70
C VAL A 62 0.42 -9.65 -2.03
N VAL A 63 0.61 -10.96 -2.23
CA VAL A 63 1.05 -11.53 -3.51
C VAL A 63 0.11 -11.10 -4.64
N ALA A 64 -1.20 -11.26 -4.47
CA ALA A 64 -2.18 -10.84 -5.46
C ALA A 64 -2.10 -9.33 -5.78
N LEU A 65 -1.90 -8.50 -4.77
CA LEU A 65 -1.69 -7.06 -4.95
C LEU A 65 -0.39 -6.74 -5.70
N LEU A 66 0.72 -7.40 -5.37
CA LEU A 66 2.00 -7.21 -6.05
C LEU A 66 1.90 -7.59 -7.53
N ARG A 67 1.22 -8.69 -7.86
CA ARG A 67 0.95 -9.06 -9.27
C ARG A 67 0.11 -8.00 -9.97
N LYS A 68 -0.94 -7.51 -9.32
CA LYS A 68 -1.80 -6.44 -9.85
C LYS A 68 -1.02 -5.15 -10.07
N TRP A 69 -0.18 -4.75 -9.13
CA TRP A 69 0.70 -3.58 -9.25
C TRP A 69 1.73 -3.76 -10.36
N GLY A 70 2.30 -4.96 -10.48
CA GLY A 70 3.14 -5.35 -11.60
C GLY A 70 2.45 -5.07 -12.93
N SER A 71 1.25 -5.58 -13.14
CA SER A 71 0.50 -5.33 -14.39
C SER A 71 0.12 -3.86 -14.60
N ASN A 72 -0.27 -3.15 -13.54
CA ASN A 72 -0.83 -1.80 -13.66
C ASN A 72 0.24 -0.71 -13.79
N PHE A 73 1.41 -0.92 -13.21
CA PHE A 73 2.43 0.11 -13.07
C PHE A 73 3.72 -0.21 -13.85
N ASP A 74 3.80 -1.37 -14.53
CA ASP A 74 4.96 -1.70 -15.36
C ASP A 74 5.24 -0.61 -16.40
N GLY A 75 6.52 -0.30 -16.59
CA GLY A 75 6.98 0.77 -17.45
C GLY A 75 6.76 2.19 -16.92
N ASN A 76 6.05 2.39 -15.80
CA ASN A 76 5.86 3.74 -15.24
C ASN A 76 7.05 4.15 -14.34
N PRO A 77 7.85 5.17 -14.72
CA PRO A 77 9.03 5.58 -13.98
C PRO A 77 8.75 6.12 -12.58
N GLU A 78 7.56 6.66 -12.33
CA GLU A 78 7.17 7.17 -11.01
C GLU A 78 7.12 6.05 -9.96
N TRP A 79 6.67 4.87 -10.37
CA TRP A 79 6.53 3.70 -9.50
C TRP A 79 7.80 2.87 -9.37
N GLN A 80 8.77 3.01 -10.28
CA GLN A 80 10.03 2.27 -10.21
C GLN A 80 10.75 2.48 -8.89
N SER A 81 10.73 3.71 -8.37
CA SER A 81 11.43 4.05 -7.14
C SER A 81 10.83 3.36 -5.89
N LEU A 82 9.56 2.96 -5.96
CA LEU A 82 8.81 2.27 -4.91
C LEU A 82 8.80 0.75 -5.11
N LEU A 83 8.53 0.29 -6.33
CA LEU A 83 8.25 -1.12 -6.69
C LEU A 83 9.40 -1.83 -7.41
N ASP A 84 10.47 -1.13 -7.77
CA ASP A 84 11.65 -1.72 -8.43
C ASP A 84 12.95 -1.51 -7.63
N LYS A 85 12.89 -1.75 -6.32
CA LYS A 85 14.03 -1.60 -5.40
C LYS A 85 14.51 -2.92 -4.82
N ARG A 86 15.80 -3.00 -4.51
CA ARG A 86 16.44 -4.21 -3.95
C ARG A 86 15.87 -4.62 -2.60
N SER A 87 15.42 -3.64 -1.81
CA SER A 87 14.84 -3.84 -0.48
C SER A 87 13.38 -4.28 -0.51
N LEU A 88 12.72 -4.33 -1.68
CA LEU A 88 11.28 -4.53 -1.77
C LEU A 88 10.79 -5.78 -1.03
N LEU A 89 11.48 -6.91 -1.18
CA LEU A 89 11.11 -8.15 -0.50
C LEU A 89 11.09 -7.98 1.03
N HIS A 90 12.19 -7.48 1.60
CA HIS A 90 12.30 -7.29 3.05
C HIS A 90 11.24 -6.31 3.56
N GLU A 91 11.03 -5.20 2.85
CA GLU A 91 10.00 -4.24 3.24
C GLU A 91 8.58 -4.83 3.14
N MET A 92 8.34 -5.77 2.23
CA MET A 92 7.07 -6.51 2.16
C MET A 92 6.91 -7.52 3.28
N GLU A 93 7.97 -8.26 3.63
CA GLU A 93 7.95 -9.19 4.77
C GLU A 93 7.65 -8.44 6.08
N GLU A 94 8.34 -7.32 6.33
CA GLU A 94 8.09 -6.45 7.48
C GLU A 94 6.67 -5.88 7.47
N SER A 95 6.19 -5.43 6.31
CA SER A 95 4.82 -4.94 6.17
C SER A 95 3.79 -6.03 6.44
N ILE A 96 4.00 -7.26 5.95
CA ILE A 96 3.08 -8.39 6.16
C ILE A 96 2.95 -8.68 7.67
N VAL A 97 4.06 -8.70 8.41
CA VAL A 97 4.05 -8.92 9.87
C VAL A 97 3.22 -7.85 10.57
N ALA A 98 3.47 -6.57 10.28
CA ALA A 98 2.76 -5.46 10.89
C ALA A 98 1.26 -5.46 10.53
N ILE A 99 0.92 -5.76 9.27
CA ILE A 99 -0.46 -5.82 8.79
C ILE A 99 -1.20 -7.00 9.42
N HIS A 100 -0.55 -8.15 9.56
CA HIS A 100 -1.15 -9.30 10.21
C HIS A 100 -1.61 -8.98 11.63
N HIS A 101 -0.72 -8.40 12.45
CA HIS A 101 -1.09 -8.01 13.81
C HIS A 101 -2.15 -6.91 13.86
N LEU A 102 -2.15 -5.99 12.90
CA LEU A 102 -3.23 -5.00 12.77
C LEU A 102 -4.57 -5.68 12.47
N PHE A 103 -4.62 -6.62 11.53
CA PHE A 103 -5.84 -7.38 11.22
C PHE A 103 -6.34 -8.15 12.43
N GLU A 104 -5.46 -8.86 13.16
CA GLU A 104 -5.83 -9.56 14.40
C GLU A 104 -6.39 -8.60 15.46
N ALA A 105 -5.74 -7.45 15.67
CA ALA A 105 -6.23 -6.44 16.61
C ALA A 105 -7.61 -5.89 16.21
N THR A 106 -7.86 -5.71 14.91
CA THR A 106 -9.15 -5.21 14.40
C THR A 106 -10.26 -6.26 14.51
N GLU A 107 -9.93 -7.55 14.36
CA GLU A 107 -10.85 -8.68 14.53
C GLU A 107 -11.25 -8.80 16.02
N ILE A 108 -10.28 -8.78 16.94
CA ILE A 108 -10.53 -8.84 18.40
C ILE A 108 -11.44 -7.69 18.86
N CYS A 109 -11.18 -6.46 18.40
CA CYS A 109 -12.01 -5.30 18.77
C CYS A 109 -13.46 -5.39 18.22
N SER A 110 -13.68 -6.20 17.19
CA SER A 110 -15.01 -6.34 16.57
C SER A 110 -15.93 -7.27 17.38
N ASP A 111 -15.37 -8.27 18.06
CA ASP A 111 -16.13 -9.25 18.84
C ASP A 111 -16.63 -8.69 20.19
N GLU A 112 -15.90 -7.75 20.79
CA GLU A 112 -16.27 -7.13 22.06
C GLU A 112 -17.44 -6.13 21.94
N SER A 113 -17.79 -5.71 20.72
CA SER A 113 -18.81 -4.69 20.45
C SER A 113 -20.26 -5.23 20.40
N ALA A 114 -20.49 -6.48 20.80
CA ALA A 114 -21.82 -7.10 20.81
C ALA A 114 -22.84 -6.43 21.78
N SER A 115 -22.41 -5.45 22.58
CA SER A 115 -23.21 -4.70 23.55
C SER A 115 -23.88 -3.42 22.99
N GLY A 116 -23.84 -3.18 21.67
CA GLY A 116 -24.48 -2.02 21.05
C GLY A 116 -23.64 -0.74 21.04
N GLU A 117 -22.34 -0.85 21.33
CA GLU A 117 -21.39 0.25 21.19
C GLU A 117 -20.99 0.50 19.74
N THR A 118 -20.75 1.77 19.41
CA THR A 118 -20.32 2.20 18.08
C THR A 118 -19.00 1.54 17.71
N LYS A 119 -18.93 0.97 16.50
CA LYS A 119 -17.72 0.34 15.92
C LYS A 119 -16.48 1.21 16.17
N LYS A 120 -15.49 0.67 16.86
CA LYS A 120 -14.27 1.39 17.22
C LYS A 120 -13.47 1.74 15.97
N SER A 121 -13.29 3.03 15.71
CA SER A 121 -12.46 3.56 14.62
C SER A 121 -10.97 3.51 14.99
N ILE A 122 -10.13 3.11 14.04
CA ILE A 122 -8.67 3.01 14.16
C ILE A 122 -8.00 3.97 13.19
N ILE A 123 -7.03 4.71 13.71
CA ILE A 123 -6.11 5.54 12.93
C ILE A 123 -4.75 4.84 12.96
N VAL A 124 -4.19 4.55 11.78
CA VAL A 124 -2.85 3.97 11.65
C VAL A 124 -1.86 5.08 11.38
N VAL A 125 -0.79 5.15 12.17
CA VAL A 125 0.30 6.13 11.99
C VAL A 125 1.55 5.38 11.56
N ASP A 126 1.95 5.55 10.29
CA ASP A 126 3.15 4.99 9.69
C ASP A 126 4.33 5.96 9.92
N VAL A 127 5.11 5.69 10.96
CA VAL A 127 6.24 6.53 11.38
C VAL A 127 7.51 6.06 10.67
N CYS A 128 8.24 7.00 10.05
CA CYS A 128 9.42 6.71 9.23
C CYS A 128 9.07 5.81 8.02
N GLY A 129 7.89 6.01 7.43
CA GLY A 129 7.38 5.18 6.33
C GLY A 129 8.19 5.28 5.03
N GLY A 130 9.19 6.16 4.96
CA GLY A 130 10.05 6.35 3.81
C GLY A 130 9.26 6.83 2.60
N LYS A 131 9.13 5.96 1.60
CA LYS A 131 8.30 6.23 0.41
C LYS A 131 6.82 5.84 0.60
N GLY A 132 6.45 5.41 1.81
CA GLY A 132 5.10 5.01 2.16
C GLY A 132 4.68 3.68 1.58
N LEU A 133 5.60 2.71 1.42
CA LEU A 133 5.27 1.39 0.89
C LEU A 133 4.27 0.65 1.79
N PHE A 134 4.46 0.69 3.11
CA PHE A 134 3.54 0.13 4.09
C PHE A 134 2.15 0.79 4.00
N SER A 135 2.10 2.12 4.10
CA SER A 135 0.85 2.90 3.95
C SER A 135 0.13 2.62 2.62
N PHE A 136 0.89 2.51 1.52
CA PHE A 136 0.36 2.23 0.19
C PHE A 136 -0.24 0.82 0.13
N LEU A 137 0.46 -0.19 0.67
CA LEU A 137 -0.05 -1.56 0.76
C LEU A 137 -1.31 -1.64 1.63
N LEU A 138 -1.28 -0.98 2.79
CA LEU A 138 -2.38 -0.98 3.74
C LEU A 138 -3.66 -0.37 3.15
N SER A 139 -3.54 0.72 2.38
CA SER A 139 -4.69 1.35 1.72
C SER A 139 -5.37 0.44 0.68
N HIS A 140 -4.62 -0.50 0.08
CA HIS A 140 -5.17 -1.46 -0.88
C HIS A 140 -5.76 -2.71 -0.21
N LEU A 141 -5.25 -3.09 0.96
CA LEU A 141 -5.77 -4.24 1.71
C LEU A 141 -7.06 -3.93 2.47
N GLN A 142 -7.31 -2.65 2.77
CA GLN A 142 -8.54 -2.17 3.41
C GLN A 142 -8.92 -2.99 4.66
N PRO A 143 -8.05 -3.03 5.70
CA PRO A 143 -8.40 -3.67 6.96
C PRO A 143 -9.70 -3.07 7.52
N PRO A 144 -10.51 -3.88 8.24
CA PRO A 144 -11.72 -3.37 8.85
C PRO A 144 -11.36 -2.31 9.91
N ASN A 145 -12.22 -1.31 10.05
CA ASN A 145 -12.14 -0.29 11.12
C ASN A 145 -10.97 0.70 11.01
N VAL A 146 -10.15 0.63 9.96
CA VAL A 146 -9.14 1.65 9.71
C VAL A 146 -9.75 2.77 8.89
N ASP A 147 -9.96 3.91 9.53
CA ASP A 147 -10.57 5.08 8.89
C ASP A 147 -9.52 6.00 8.26
N GLN A 148 -8.32 6.02 8.82
CA GLN A 148 -7.26 6.91 8.38
C GLN A 148 -5.89 6.25 8.49
N ILE A 149 -5.05 6.49 7.47
CA ILE A 149 -3.63 6.15 7.46
C ILE A 149 -2.87 7.47 7.39
N ILE A 150 -2.04 7.74 8.39
CA ILE A 150 -1.21 8.94 8.49
C ILE A 150 0.23 8.52 8.29
N LEU A 151 0.84 8.95 7.17
CA LEU A 151 2.25 8.78 6.90
C LEU A 151 3.04 9.93 7.53
N LEU A 152 3.96 9.63 8.44
CA LEU A 152 4.91 10.57 9.01
C LEU A 152 6.33 10.21 8.53
N GLU A 153 6.94 11.13 7.78
CA GLU A 153 8.32 10.99 7.31
C GLU A 153 9.17 12.14 7.87
N LYS A 154 10.48 11.91 7.99
CA LYS A 154 11.41 12.92 8.45
C LYS A 154 11.38 14.12 7.50
N ALA A 155 10.84 15.24 7.97
CA ALA A 155 11.13 16.53 7.37
C ALA A 155 12.63 16.81 7.58
N THR A 156 13.34 17.25 6.53
CA THR A 156 14.64 17.88 6.71
C THR A 156 14.43 19.21 7.43
N ILE A 157 14.36 19.16 8.75
CA ILE A 157 14.33 20.35 9.59
C ILE A 157 15.74 20.95 9.53
N ASN A 158 15.84 22.15 8.98
CA ASN A 158 17.06 22.94 9.07
C ASN A 158 17.17 23.49 10.49
N TRP A 159 17.92 22.78 11.35
CA TRP A 159 18.15 23.15 12.74
C TRP A 159 18.89 24.48 12.92
N PHE A 160 19.50 25.04 11.86
CA PHE A 160 20.16 26.35 11.93
C PHE A 160 19.18 27.53 11.89
N HIS A 161 17.88 27.27 11.79
CA HIS A 161 16.81 28.28 11.75
C HIS A 161 15.84 28.19 12.94
N ILE A 162 16.19 27.42 13.98
CA ILE A 162 15.50 27.34 15.28
C ILE A 162 16.50 27.79 16.36
#